data_AF-A0A5D4GV72-F1
#
_entry.id   AF-A0A5D4GV72-F1
#
_cell.length_a   1.000
_cell.length_b   1.000
_cell.length_c   1.000
_cell.angle_alpha   90.00
_cell.angle_beta   90.00
_cell.angle_gamma   90.00
#
_symmetry.space_group_name_H-M   'P 1'
#
loop_
_entity.id
_entity.type
_entity.pdbx_description
1 polymer ?
#
loop_
_entity_poly.entity_id
_entity_poly.type
_entity_poly.pdbx_seq_one_letter_code
_entity_poly.pdbx_strand_id
1 'polypeptide(L)'
;AHVEFLLPFDLLNHDMARLRLGIGAPRPWPLGMRYRVHLRSLDRMRGDAGQLRRWQARWDRLRTAPAPATHRWKAADRDGFERWRAHLAGDESLTAVILDAPAVRAQGLEALQAAVVEGIGIAAWDRRADSTSQSSELLTLLLGHPYRQLPEKVNRLRMGAELEEDGPLWVGRHIAFFWDDPYRLVDREELLSA
;
A
#
# COMPACT_ATOMS: atom_id res chain seq x y z
N ALA A 1 -1.06 8.68 16.18
CA ALA A 1 -1.40 9.63 15.10
C ALA A 1 -1.04 9.01 13.74
N HIS A 2 -1.59 9.52 12.63
CA HIS A 2 -1.24 9.07 11.27
C HIS A 2 -0.82 10.26 10.40
N VAL A 3 -0.07 9.98 9.35
CA VAL A 3 0.30 10.92 8.28
C VAL A 3 -0.09 10.26 6.96
N GLU A 4 -0.72 11.02 6.07
CA GLU A 4 -1.13 10.56 4.74
C GLU A 4 -0.29 11.25 3.68
N PHE A 5 0.25 10.48 2.74
CA PHE A 5 0.91 11.00 1.56
C PHE A 5 0.05 10.71 0.35
N LEU A 6 -0.41 11.76 -0.31
CA LEU A 6 -1.10 11.68 -1.60
C LEU A 6 -0.07 11.79 -2.72
N LEU A 7 0.13 10.72 -3.47
CA LEU A 7 1.26 10.59 -4.40
C LEU A 7 0.82 10.11 -5.77
N PRO A 8 1.47 10.57 -6.86
CA PRO A 8 1.36 9.90 -8.15
C PRO A 8 1.95 8.49 -8.07
N PHE A 9 1.51 7.60 -8.95
CA PHE A 9 1.93 6.19 -8.97
C PHE A 9 3.45 5.98 -8.92
N ASP A 10 4.21 6.75 -9.69
CA ASP A 10 5.68 6.64 -9.75
C ASP A 10 6.35 6.91 -8.38
N LEU A 11 5.68 7.61 -7.46
CA LEU A 11 6.20 7.92 -6.13
C LEU A 11 5.72 6.95 -5.04
N LEU A 12 4.77 6.05 -5.31
CA LEU A 12 4.22 5.15 -4.29
C LEU A 12 5.25 4.13 -3.77
N ASN A 13 6.27 3.79 -4.56
CA ASN A 13 7.35 2.92 -4.09
C ASN A 13 8.38 3.65 -3.21
N HIS A 14 8.39 4.98 -3.16
CA HIS A 14 9.32 5.71 -2.29
C HIS A 14 9.03 5.43 -0.81
N ASP A 15 10.08 5.44 0.00
CA ASP A 15 9.95 5.19 1.43
C ASP A 15 9.60 6.45 2.21
N MET A 16 8.32 6.84 2.11
CA MET A 16 7.78 7.98 2.84
C MET A 16 7.82 7.77 4.36
N ALA A 17 7.82 6.52 4.83
CA ALA A 17 7.92 6.23 6.26
C ALA A 17 9.32 6.49 6.81
N ARG A 18 10.34 6.51 5.96
CA ARG A 18 11.73 6.84 6.35
C ARG A 18 12.14 8.29 6.11
N LEU A 19 11.22 9.16 5.66
CA LEU A 19 11.48 10.59 5.71
C LEU A 19 11.78 11.01 7.15
N ARG A 20 12.83 11.82 7.29
CA ARG A 20 13.42 12.19 8.57
C ARG A 20 12.78 13.46 9.10
N LEU A 21 12.28 13.40 10.34
CA LEU A 21 11.81 14.58 11.05
C LEU A 21 12.94 15.25 11.83
N GLY A 22 12.99 16.59 11.78
CA GLY A 22 13.94 17.40 12.55
C GLY A 22 15.15 17.82 11.73
N ILE A 23 14.97 18.85 10.90
CA ILE A 23 16.08 19.56 10.26
C ILE A 23 16.94 20.15 11.40
N GLY A 24 18.20 19.73 11.51
CA GLY A 24 19.13 20.21 12.55
C GLY A 24 19.24 19.35 13.82
N ALA A 25 18.51 18.23 13.93
CA ALA A 25 18.70 17.28 15.03
C ALA A 25 19.89 16.32 14.77
N PRO A 26 20.72 15.97 15.78
CA PRO A 26 21.88 15.08 15.61
C PRO A 26 21.52 13.67 15.12
N ARG A 27 20.30 13.19 15.40
CA ARG A 27 19.75 11.92 14.90
C ARG A 27 18.26 12.10 14.57
N PRO A 28 17.92 12.38 13.30
CA PRO A 28 16.54 12.45 12.87
C PRO A 28 15.89 11.06 12.90
N TRP A 29 14.71 10.96 13.50
CA TRP A 29 13.93 9.71 13.51
C TRP A 29 13.09 9.59 12.22
N PRO A 30 12.97 8.38 11.64
CA PRO A 30 11.99 8.08 10.60
C PRO A 30 10.56 8.45 11.01
N LEU A 31 9.77 9.03 10.10
CA LEU A 31 8.35 9.31 10.30
C LEU A 31 7.57 8.09 10.82
N GLY A 32 7.88 6.92 10.24
CA GLY A 32 7.24 5.64 10.51
C GLY A 32 7.45 5.11 11.93
N MET A 33 8.35 5.70 12.71
CA MET A 33 8.51 5.39 14.14
C MET A 33 7.51 6.14 15.03
N ARG A 34 6.97 7.27 14.56
CA ARG A 34 6.04 8.10 15.34
C ARG A 34 4.63 8.09 14.78
N TYR A 35 4.48 7.88 13.48
CA TYR A 35 3.20 7.97 12.79
C TYR A 35 2.92 6.69 12.00
N ARG A 36 1.64 6.32 11.96
CA ARG A 36 1.13 5.39 10.95
C ARG A 36 1.15 6.13 9.61
N VAL A 37 1.99 5.68 8.68
CA VAL A 37 2.15 6.31 7.37
C VAL A 37 1.28 5.59 6.35
N HIS A 38 0.30 6.31 5.79
CA HIS A 38 -0.59 5.84 4.74
C HIS A 38 -0.16 6.42 3.39
N LEU A 39 -0.11 5.58 2.36
CA LEU A 39 0.11 6.00 0.98
C LEU A 39 -1.22 5.98 0.23
N ARG A 40 -1.53 7.08 -0.46
CA ARG A 40 -2.77 7.30 -1.20
C ARG A 40 -2.48 7.69 -2.63
N SER A 41 -3.37 7.33 -3.56
CA SER A 41 -3.16 7.59 -4.98
C SER A 41 -3.74 8.94 -5.37
N LEU A 42 -2.88 9.84 -5.84
CA LEU A 42 -3.31 11.09 -6.49
C LEU A 42 -4.09 10.81 -7.78
N ASP A 43 -3.65 9.80 -8.53
CA ASP A 43 -4.26 9.40 -9.80
C ASP A 43 -5.70 8.90 -9.61
N ARG A 44 -5.96 8.14 -8.53
CA ARG A 44 -7.31 7.72 -8.16
C ARG A 44 -8.25 8.92 -7.93
N MET A 45 -7.76 10.00 -7.31
CA MET A 45 -8.59 11.18 -7.05
C MET A 45 -9.08 11.88 -8.33
N ARG A 46 -8.43 11.60 -9.46
CA ARG A 46 -8.81 12.07 -10.80
C ARG A 46 -9.75 11.09 -11.53
N GLY A 47 -10.10 9.97 -10.90
CA GLY A 47 -11.00 8.97 -11.44
C GLY A 47 -12.44 9.45 -11.61
N ASP A 48 -13.22 8.69 -12.40
CA ASP A 48 -14.62 8.98 -12.64
C ASP A 48 -15.56 8.47 -11.51
N ALA A 49 -16.84 8.85 -11.59
CA ALA A 49 -17.86 8.44 -10.60
C ALA A 49 -18.12 6.92 -10.59
N GLY A 50 -17.87 6.20 -11.69
CA GLY A 50 -17.93 4.75 -11.75
C GLY A 50 -16.81 4.10 -10.94
N GLN A 51 -15.58 4.59 -11.13
CA GLN A 51 -14.40 4.13 -10.37
C GLN A 51 -14.57 4.41 -8.88
N LEU A 52 -15.09 5.58 -8.50
CA LEU A 52 -15.37 5.90 -7.10
C LEU A 52 -16.38 4.92 -6.48
N ARG A 53 -17.45 4.58 -7.18
CA ARG A 53 -18.45 3.62 -6.70
C ARG A 53 -17.87 2.21 -6.52
N ARG A 54 -17.04 1.74 -7.46
CA ARG A 54 -16.34 0.44 -7.32
C ARG A 54 -15.44 0.43 -6.08
N TRP A 55 -14.71 1.51 -5.86
CA TRP A 55 -13.89 1.70 -4.67
C TRP A 55 -14.71 1.65 -3.38
N GLN A 56 -15.79 2.41 -3.30
CA GLN A 56 -16.69 2.43 -2.15
C GLN A 56 -17.25 1.04 -1.85
N ALA A 57 -17.70 0.31 -2.87
CA ALA A 57 -18.23 -1.04 -2.71
C ALA A 57 -17.19 -2.01 -2.14
N ARG A 58 -15.96 -2.04 -2.68
CA ARG A 58 -14.88 -2.88 -2.15
C ARG A 58 -14.46 -2.44 -0.74
N TRP A 59 -14.39 -1.14 -0.47
CA TRP A 59 -14.05 -0.62 0.85
C TRP A 59 -15.10 -0.98 1.89
N ASP A 60 -16.40 -0.88 1.58
CA ASP A 60 -17.46 -1.29 2.50
C ASP A 60 -17.42 -2.79 2.81
N ARG A 61 -17.17 -3.62 1.79
CA ARG A 61 -16.95 -5.06 1.98
C ARG A 61 -15.75 -5.34 2.89
N LEU A 62 -14.64 -4.63 2.67
CA LEU A 62 -13.45 -4.70 3.52
C LEU A 62 -13.78 -4.36 4.98
N ARG A 63 -14.64 -3.36 5.23
CA ARG A 63 -15.00 -2.94 6.60
C ARG A 63 -15.79 -4.00 7.37
N THR A 64 -16.58 -4.81 6.67
CA THR A 64 -17.41 -5.86 7.28
C THR A 64 -16.75 -7.23 7.33
N ALA A 65 -15.70 -7.44 6.53
CA ALA A 65 -14.98 -8.72 6.47
C ALA A 65 -14.09 -8.94 7.72
N PRO A 66 -13.89 -10.20 8.14
CA PRO A 66 -12.97 -10.51 9.24
C PRO A 66 -11.51 -10.16 8.90
N ALA A 67 -11.14 -10.24 7.62
CA ALA A 67 -9.86 -9.85 7.07
C ALA A 67 -10.02 -9.50 5.58
N PRO A 68 -9.11 -8.69 4.99
CA PRO A 68 -9.06 -8.48 3.55
C PRO A 68 -8.99 -9.80 2.77
N ALA A 69 -9.80 -9.92 1.72
CA ALA A 69 -9.62 -10.98 0.72
C ALA A 69 -8.51 -10.54 -0.23
N THR A 70 -7.40 -11.29 -0.25
CA THR A 70 -6.18 -10.90 -0.94
C THR A 70 -6.04 -11.56 -2.30
N HIS A 71 -5.58 -10.80 -3.30
CA HIS A 71 -5.15 -11.34 -4.59
C HIS A 71 -3.69 -11.00 -4.84
N ARG A 72 -2.90 -12.00 -5.25
CA ARG A 72 -1.44 -11.89 -5.28
C ARG A 72 -0.93 -11.79 -6.71
N TRP A 73 -0.10 -10.78 -6.97
CA TRP A 73 0.58 -10.61 -8.26
C TRP A 73 2.04 -11.06 -8.15
N LYS A 74 2.50 -11.81 -9.16
CA LYS A 74 3.86 -12.35 -9.24
C LYS A 74 4.58 -11.80 -10.46
N ALA A 75 5.70 -11.09 -10.25
CA ALA A 75 6.48 -10.50 -11.35
C ALA A 75 7.00 -11.51 -12.38
N ALA A 76 7.27 -12.74 -11.94
CA ALA A 76 7.74 -13.81 -12.82
C ALA A 76 6.67 -14.28 -13.83
N ASP A 77 5.38 -13.97 -13.60
CA ASP A 77 4.26 -14.38 -14.45
C ASP A 77 3.81 -13.23 -15.36
N ARG A 78 4.71 -12.77 -16.25
CA ARG A 78 4.41 -11.67 -17.19
C ARG A 78 3.23 -12.01 -18.12
N ASP A 79 3.15 -13.26 -18.57
CA ASP A 79 2.05 -13.75 -19.40
C ASP A 79 0.74 -13.95 -18.62
N GLY A 80 0.80 -13.88 -17.28
CA GLY A 80 -0.34 -13.98 -16.38
C GLY A 80 -0.93 -12.66 -15.97
N PHE A 81 -0.34 -11.51 -16.36
CA PHE A 81 -0.87 -10.20 -15.98
C PHE A 81 -2.33 -10.02 -16.39
N GLU A 82 -2.68 -10.34 -17.63
CA GLU A 82 -4.06 -10.20 -18.12
C GLU A 82 -5.04 -11.13 -17.40
N ARG A 83 -4.62 -12.37 -17.08
CA ARG A 83 -5.44 -13.29 -16.27
C ARG A 83 -5.63 -12.77 -14.85
N TRP A 84 -4.55 -12.27 -14.25
CA TRP A 84 -4.57 -11.70 -12.91
C TRP A 84 -5.52 -10.48 -12.84
N ARG A 85 -5.42 -9.59 -13.83
CA ARG A 85 -6.28 -8.41 -13.96
C ARG A 85 -7.74 -8.79 -14.20
N ALA A 86 -8.00 -9.73 -15.11
CA ALA A 86 -9.36 -10.21 -15.39
C ALA A 86 -10.00 -10.85 -14.16
N HIS A 87 -9.24 -11.62 -13.37
CA HIS A 87 -9.73 -12.16 -12.11
C HIS A 87 -10.06 -11.05 -11.10
N LEU A 88 -9.18 -10.06 -10.97
CA LEU A 88 -9.41 -8.91 -10.09
C LEU A 88 -10.67 -8.14 -10.47
N ALA A 89 -10.87 -7.88 -11.77
CA ALA A 89 -12.05 -7.19 -12.28
C ALA A 89 -13.34 -8.01 -12.14
N GLY A 90 -13.27 -9.34 -12.31
CA GLY A 90 -14.42 -10.24 -12.25
C GLY A 90 -14.84 -10.63 -10.83
N ASP A 91 -13.96 -10.51 -9.84
CA ASP A 91 -14.24 -10.84 -8.45
C ASP A 91 -14.20 -9.59 -7.55
N GLU A 92 -15.38 -9.03 -7.29
CA GLU A 92 -15.53 -7.87 -6.40
C GLU A 92 -15.24 -8.21 -4.93
N SER A 93 -15.18 -9.49 -4.54
CA SER A 93 -14.91 -9.89 -3.16
C SER A 93 -13.46 -9.58 -2.74
N LEU A 94 -12.55 -9.53 -3.70
CA LEU A 94 -11.15 -9.15 -3.51
C LEU A 94 -11.06 -7.70 -3.02
N THR A 95 -10.35 -7.46 -1.92
CA THR A 95 -10.34 -6.16 -1.25
C THR A 95 -8.93 -5.66 -0.96
N ALA A 96 -7.92 -6.50 -1.16
CA ALA A 96 -6.53 -6.13 -1.07
C ALA A 96 -5.67 -6.86 -2.09
N VAL A 97 -4.51 -6.30 -2.43
CA VAL A 97 -3.51 -6.97 -3.26
C VAL A 97 -2.14 -7.05 -2.58
N ILE A 98 -1.42 -8.13 -2.86
CA ILE A 98 -0.01 -8.30 -2.50
C ILE A 98 0.79 -8.33 -3.80
N LEU A 99 1.83 -7.49 -3.89
CA LEU A 99 2.76 -7.53 -5.01
C LEU A 99 4.06 -8.20 -4.54
N ASP A 100 4.47 -9.27 -5.22
CA ASP A 100 5.71 -9.99 -4.91
C ASP A 100 6.97 -9.30 -5.47
N ALA A 101 6.83 -8.08 -5.98
CA ALA A 101 7.95 -7.26 -6.43
C ALA A 101 7.61 -5.79 -6.15
N PRO A 102 8.61 -4.89 -6.13
CA PRO A 102 8.37 -3.49 -5.88
C PRO A 102 7.50 -2.86 -6.96
N ALA A 103 6.67 -1.91 -6.56
CA ALA A 103 5.79 -1.16 -7.45
C ALA A 103 6.55 -0.10 -8.26
N VAL A 104 7.53 -0.54 -9.06
CA VAL A 104 8.30 0.27 -10.00
C VAL A 104 8.04 -0.18 -11.44
N ARG A 105 8.36 0.68 -12.41
CA ARG A 105 8.20 0.40 -13.84
C ARG A 105 8.91 -0.91 -14.22
N ALA A 106 8.32 -1.65 -15.15
CA ALA A 106 8.76 -2.98 -15.60
C ALA A 106 8.78 -4.08 -14.52
N GLN A 107 8.33 -3.79 -13.29
CA GLN A 107 8.13 -4.76 -12.22
C GLN A 107 6.65 -4.72 -11.79
N GLY A 108 6.34 -4.21 -10.60
CA GLY A 108 4.99 -4.26 -10.03
C GLY A 108 4.10 -3.05 -10.28
N LEU A 109 4.57 -1.99 -10.95
CA LEU A 109 3.78 -0.76 -11.08
C LEU A 109 2.47 -0.96 -11.85
N GLU A 110 2.49 -1.71 -12.94
CA GLU A 110 1.31 -1.98 -13.77
C GLU A 110 0.24 -2.76 -12.98
N ALA A 111 0.67 -3.68 -12.12
CA ALA A 111 -0.22 -4.41 -11.22
C ALA A 111 -0.84 -3.51 -10.15
N LEU A 112 -0.05 -2.61 -9.55
CA LEU A 112 -0.58 -1.62 -8.61
C LEU A 112 -1.61 -0.70 -9.28
N GLN A 113 -1.29 -0.21 -10.48
CA GLN A 113 -2.19 0.66 -11.26
C GLN A 113 -3.51 -0.05 -11.59
N ALA A 114 -3.43 -1.28 -12.10
CA ALA A 114 -4.62 -2.09 -12.37
C ALA A 114 -5.45 -2.32 -11.10
N ALA A 115 -4.83 -2.63 -9.96
CA ALA A 115 -5.54 -2.79 -8.69
C ALA A 115 -6.29 -1.52 -8.27
N VAL A 116 -5.63 -0.37 -8.38
CA VAL A 116 -6.24 0.94 -8.07
C VAL A 116 -7.36 1.28 -9.05
N VAL A 117 -7.24 0.94 -10.33
CA VAL A 117 -8.33 1.11 -11.30
C VAL A 117 -9.54 0.24 -10.95
N GLU A 118 -9.30 -0.98 -10.47
CA GLU A 118 -10.32 -1.98 -10.15
C GLU A 118 -11.01 -1.83 -8.80
N GLY A 119 -10.64 -0.86 -7.97
CA GLY A 119 -11.33 -0.65 -6.68
C GLY A 119 -10.49 -0.86 -5.43
N ILE A 120 -9.24 -1.28 -5.55
CA ILE A 120 -8.48 -1.78 -4.41
C ILE A 120 -7.87 -0.62 -3.60
N GLY A 121 -8.37 -0.44 -2.38
CA GLY A 121 -7.88 0.56 -1.42
C GLY A 121 -6.75 0.08 -0.49
N ILE A 122 -6.41 -1.21 -0.50
CA ILE A 122 -5.30 -1.79 0.28
C ILE A 122 -4.34 -2.55 -0.62
N ALA A 123 -3.07 -2.18 -0.59
CA ALA A 123 -2.01 -2.95 -1.22
C ALA A 123 -0.77 -2.98 -0.32
N ALA A 124 -0.02 -4.09 -0.37
CA ALA A 124 1.25 -4.20 0.34
C ALA A 124 2.31 -4.89 -0.52
N TRP A 125 3.54 -4.42 -0.43
CA TRP A 125 4.69 -4.99 -1.12
C TRP A 125 5.99 -4.69 -0.40
N ASP A 126 7.01 -5.48 -0.69
CA ASP A 126 8.38 -5.17 -0.32
C ASP A 126 9.01 -4.24 -1.37
N ARG A 127 9.60 -3.12 -0.94
CA ARG A 127 10.24 -2.16 -1.84
C ARG A 127 11.55 -2.66 -2.46
N ARG A 128 12.13 -3.72 -1.92
CA ARG A 128 13.42 -4.25 -2.37
C ARG A 128 13.26 -5.05 -3.66
N ALA A 129 14.22 -4.93 -4.57
CA ALA A 129 14.22 -5.64 -5.84
C ALA A 129 14.39 -7.16 -5.69
N ASP A 130 15.04 -7.60 -4.61
CA ASP A 130 15.28 -8.99 -4.22
C ASP A 130 14.21 -9.53 -3.25
N SER A 131 12.98 -9.00 -3.33
CA SER A 131 11.83 -9.48 -2.55
C SER A 131 11.73 -11.01 -2.56
N THR A 132 11.70 -11.61 -1.37
CA THR A 132 11.76 -13.06 -1.16
C THR A 132 10.37 -13.67 -0.94
N SER A 133 10.28 -15.00 -1.03
CA SER A 133 9.07 -15.74 -0.62
C SER A 133 8.66 -15.42 0.82
N GLN A 134 9.63 -15.31 1.73
CA GLN A 134 9.41 -14.94 3.13
C GLN A 134 8.76 -13.56 3.28
N SER A 135 9.16 -12.59 2.44
CA SER A 135 8.56 -11.25 2.43
C SER A 135 7.07 -11.33 2.10
N SER A 136 6.74 -12.17 1.11
CA SER A 136 5.35 -12.36 0.68
C SER A 136 4.51 -13.12 1.72
N GLU A 137 5.08 -14.09 2.42
CA GLU A 137 4.42 -14.79 3.53
C GLU A 137 4.10 -13.85 4.68
N LEU A 138 5.05 -12.98 5.07
CA LEU A 138 4.82 -11.97 6.10
C LEU A 138 3.70 -11.00 5.69
N LEU A 139 3.66 -10.56 4.43
CA LEU A 139 2.59 -9.70 3.93
C LEU A 139 1.23 -10.42 3.92
N THR A 140 1.22 -11.72 3.62
CA THR A 140 0.00 -12.55 3.70
C THR A 140 -0.50 -12.65 5.14
N LEU A 141 0.39 -12.91 6.10
CA LEU A 141 0.04 -12.92 7.52
C LEU A 141 -0.44 -11.56 8.01
N LEU A 142 0.19 -10.48 7.57
CA LEU A 142 -0.21 -9.11 7.89
C LEU A 142 -1.65 -8.86 7.43
N LEU A 143 -1.98 -9.17 6.17
CA LEU A 143 -3.31 -8.97 5.60
C LEU A 143 -4.34 -10.00 6.08
N GLY A 144 -3.95 -11.00 6.87
CA GLY A 144 -4.87 -11.90 7.58
C GLY A 144 -5.54 -11.26 8.81
N HIS A 145 -5.21 -10.01 9.14
CA HIS A 145 -5.83 -9.28 10.26
C HIS A 145 -6.99 -8.38 9.83
N PRO A 146 -7.92 -8.06 10.75
CA PRO A 146 -8.99 -7.10 10.45
C PRO A 146 -8.42 -5.76 9.97
N TYR A 147 -9.05 -5.16 8.94
CA TYR A 147 -8.51 -3.98 8.26
C TYR A 147 -8.12 -2.85 9.23
N ARG A 148 -8.97 -2.58 10.24
CA ARG A 148 -8.75 -1.57 11.29
C ARG A 148 -7.46 -1.75 12.10
N GLN A 149 -6.88 -2.94 12.11
CA GLN A 149 -5.63 -3.25 12.82
C GLN A 149 -4.40 -3.13 11.93
N LEU A 150 -4.55 -3.12 10.61
CA LEU A 150 -3.42 -3.16 9.67
C LEU A 150 -2.47 -1.96 9.82
N PRO A 151 -2.95 -0.70 9.91
CA PRO A 151 -2.05 0.45 10.06
C PRO A 151 -1.16 0.35 11.31
N GLU A 152 -1.72 -0.13 12.41
CA GLU A 152 -0.99 -0.33 13.66
C GLU A 152 0.03 -1.47 13.55
N LYS A 153 -0.34 -2.57 12.89
CA LYS A 153 0.57 -3.71 12.67
C LYS A 153 1.74 -3.32 11.77
N VAL A 154 1.49 -2.60 10.68
CA VAL A 154 2.55 -2.06 9.81
C VAL A 154 3.47 -1.11 10.59
N ASN A 155 2.91 -0.22 11.40
CA ASN A 155 3.70 0.68 12.24
C ASN A 155 4.57 -0.09 13.25
N ARG A 156 4.06 -1.13 13.90
CA ARG A 156 4.85 -1.99 14.80
C ARG A 156 5.97 -2.73 14.08
N LEU A 157 5.73 -3.25 12.88
CA LEU A 157 6.77 -3.90 12.06
C LEU A 157 7.90 -2.92 11.70
N ARG A 158 7.55 -1.67 11.37
CA ARG A 158 8.52 -0.60 11.13
C ARG A 158 9.32 -0.29 12.40
N MET A 159 8.66 -0.08 13.53
CA MET A 159 9.34 0.21 14.80
C MET A 159 10.30 -0.91 15.20
N GLY A 160 9.87 -2.18 15.12
CA GLY A 160 10.73 -3.32 15.42
C GLY A 160 11.99 -3.33 14.56
N ALA A 161 11.85 -3.08 13.26
CA ALA A 161 12.99 -3.05 12.33
C ALA A 161 13.94 -1.84 12.48
N GLU A 162 13.59 -0.83 13.30
CA GLU A 162 14.51 0.27 13.64
C GLU A 162 15.20 0.05 14.99
N LEU A 163 14.65 -0.81 15.86
CA LEU A 163 15.19 -1.09 17.18
C LEU A 163 16.24 -2.22 17.18
N GLU A 164 16.20 -3.07 16.16
CA GLU A 164 16.98 -4.30 16.07
C GLU A 164 18.21 -4.12 15.16
N GLU A 165 19.33 -4.75 15.51
CA GLU A 165 20.60 -4.64 14.77
C GLU A 165 20.46 -5.14 13.32
N ASP A 166 19.78 -6.28 13.14
CA ASP A 166 19.46 -6.86 11.83
C ASP A 166 18.22 -6.24 11.17
N GLY A 167 17.58 -5.28 11.84
CA GLY A 167 16.42 -4.55 11.35
C GLY A 167 16.56 -3.97 9.92
N PRO A 168 17.74 -3.51 9.45
CA PRO A 168 18.01 -3.17 8.05
C PRO A 168 17.63 -4.25 7.03
N LEU A 169 17.67 -5.53 7.40
CA LEU A 169 17.36 -6.67 6.54
C LEU A 169 15.89 -7.09 6.64
N TRP A 170 15.16 -6.59 7.63
CA TRP A 170 13.80 -7.02 7.91
C TRP A 170 12.81 -6.36 6.98
N VAL A 171 11.82 -7.14 6.53
CA VAL A 171 10.73 -6.69 5.67
C VAL A 171 10.05 -5.47 6.26
N GLY A 172 9.85 -5.43 7.59
CA GLY A 172 9.22 -4.31 8.31
C GLY A 172 9.78 -2.94 7.98
N ARG A 173 11.09 -2.84 7.71
CA ARG A 173 11.76 -1.59 7.31
C ARG A 173 11.45 -1.18 5.86
N HIS A 174 11.09 -2.15 5.02
CA HIS A 174 10.90 -1.99 3.58
C HIS A 174 9.44 -2.07 3.14
N ILE A 175 8.48 -2.40 4.02
CA ILE A 175 7.05 -2.51 3.69
C ILE A 175 6.49 -1.20 3.15
N ALA A 176 6.07 -1.23 1.89
CA ALA A 176 5.13 -0.26 1.36
C ALA A 176 3.71 -0.70 1.67
N PHE A 177 2.90 0.25 2.13
CA PHE A 177 1.53 0.01 2.56
C PHE A 177 0.64 1.10 1.98
N PHE A 178 -0.06 0.73 0.91
CA PHE A 178 -1.10 1.54 0.31
C PHE A 178 -2.37 1.39 1.13
N TRP A 179 -2.89 2.52 1.58
CA TRP A 179 -4.11 2.61 2.37
C TRP A 179 -4.83 3.86 1.90
N ASP A 180 -5.84 3.67 1.06
CA ASP A 180 -6.58 4.76 0.46
C ASP A 180 -8.07 4.53 0.65
N ASP A 181 -8.64 5.27 1.60
CA ASP A 181 -10.06 5.22 1.94
C ASP A 181 -10.83 6.11 0.94
N PRO A 182 -11.79 5.58 0.16
CA PRO A 182 -12.58 6.39 -0.76
C PRO A 182 -13.44 7.45 -0.10
N TYR A 183 -13.77 7.29 1.19
CA TYR A 183 -14.56 8.25 1.97
C TYR A 183 -13.70 9.36 2.56
N ARG A 184 -12.37 9.24 2.52
CA ARG A 184 -11.46 10.29 2.96
C ARG A 184 -11.24 11.29 1.82
N LEU A 185 -12.02 12.35 1.79
CA LEU A 185 -11.86 13.43 0.81
C LEU A 185 -10.60 14.25 1.13
N VAL A 186 -9.96 14.77 0.08
CA VAL A 186 -8.98 15.86 0.19
C VAL A 186 -9.71 17.12 -0.26
N ASP A 187 -9.63 18.18 0.53
CA ASP A 187 -10.31 19.42 0.18
C ASP A 187 -9.79 19.92 -1.18
N ARG A 188 -10.71 20.10 -2.13
CA ARG A 188 -10.36 20.42 -3.53
C ARG A 188 -9.84 21.85 -3.69
N GLU A 189 -10.10 22.75 -2.74
CA GLU A 189 -9.66 24.16 -2.83
C GLU A 189 -8.14 24.33 -2.81
N GLU A 190 -7.39 23.40 -2.19
CA GLU A 190 -5.92 23.44 -2.13
C GLU A 190 -5.21 22.80 -3.34
N LEU A 191 -5.90 21.97 -4.14
CA LEU A 191 -5.28 21.26 -5.28
C LEU A 191 -5.33 22.06 -6.60
N LEU A 192 -6.11 23.14 -6.66
CA LEU A 192 -6.20 24.05 -7.81
C LEU A 192 -5.37 25.33 -7.64
N SER A 193 -4.70 25.48 -6.49
CA SER A 193 -3.95 26.68 -6.09
C SER A 193 -2.43 26.48 -6.02
N ALA A 194 -1.92 25.35 -6.51
CA ALA A 194 -0.48 25.04 -6.67
C ALA A 194 -0.15 24.71 -8.13
#